data_AF-A0A162BT82-F1
#
_entry.id   AF-A0A162BT82-F1
#
_cell.length_a   1.000
_cell.length_b   1.000
_cell.length_c   1.000
_cell.angle_alpha   90.00
_cell.angle_beta   90.00
_cell.angle_gamma   90.00
#
_symmetry.space_group_name_H-M   'P 1'
#
loop_
_entity.id
_entity.type
_entity.pdbx_description
1 polymer ?
#
loop_
_entity_poly.entity_id
_entity_poly.type
_entity_poly.pdbx_seq_one_letter_code
_entity_poly.pdbx_strand_id
1 'polypeptide(L)'
;MINKKKTRTFVIGIGGTTNTIVGRVMKSIMTYECGSCFCYVGLNEDKVAFKTSTICDIVIDGVCEMHKSMTRDAVESKIKNWLRHCPRYAFKNNEDGKNNGEDELRQDDSDYNC
;
A
#
# COMPACT_ATOMS: atom_id res chain seq x y z
N MET A 1 37.70 -9.47 -9.86
CA MET A 1 36.30 -9.95 -9.92
C MET A 1 35.44 -9.03 -9.07
N ILE A 2 34.48 -8.31 -9.66
CA ILE A 2 33.61 -7.38 -8.94
C ILE A 2 32.48 -8.19 -8.30
N ASN A 3 32.45 -8.26 -6.97
CA ASN A 3 31.36 -8.88 -6.22
C ASN A 3 30.07 -8.07 -6.41
N LYS A 4 29.22 -8.51 -7.34
CA LYS A 4 27.82 -8.06 -7.43
C LYS A 4 27.11 -8.42 -6.13
N LYS A 5 27.03 -7.47 -5.19
CA LYS A 5 26.08 -7.56 -4.07
C LYS A 5 24.69 -7.70 -4.68
N LYS A 6 24.10 -8.90 -4.59
CA LYS A 6 22.70 -9.13 -4.96
C LYS A 6 21.85 -8.30 -4.00
N THR A 7 21.39 -7.13 -4.44
CA THR A 7 20.35 -6.37 -3.78
C THR A 7 19.12 -7.29 -3.69
N ARG A 8 18.82 -7.79 -2.49
CA ARG A 8 17.56 -8.48 -2.23
C ARG A 8 16.47 -7.41 -2.26
N THR A 9 15.88 -7.21 -3.43
CA THR A 9 14.61 -6.50 -3.55
C THR A 9 13.60 -7.28 -2.71
N PHE A 10 13.07 -6.67 -1.66
CA PHE A 10 11.91 -7.20 -0.96
C PHE A 10 10.74 -7.18 -1.95
N VAL A 11 10.53 -8.30 -2.63
CA VAL A 11 9.34 -8.52 -3.44
C VAL A 11 8.20 -8.77 -2.45
N ILE A 12 7.62 -7.71 -1.90
CA ILE A 12 6.27 -7.80 -1.33
C ILE A 12 5.41 -8.35 -2.46
N GLY A 13 4.93 -9.60 -2.35
CA GLY A 13 4.39 -10.39 -3.46
C GLY A 13 3.51 -9.62 -4.45
N ILE A 14 4.11 -9.16 -5.55
CA ILE A 14 3.45 -8.56 -6.72
C ILE A 14 2.85 -9.70 -7.59
N GLY A 15 2.16 -10.67 -6.97
CA GLY A 15 1.51 -11.76 -7.69
C GLY A 15 0.08 -11.42 -8.07
N GLY A 16 -0.17 -10.75 -9.19
CA GLY A 16 -1.51 -10.34 -9.62
C GLY A 16 -1.55 -9.76 -11.04
N THR A 17 -2.75 -9.47 -11.56
CA THR A 17 -2.87 -8.80 -12.86
C THR A 17 -2.28 -7.38 -12.76
N THR A 18 -1.71 -6.87 -13.86
CA THR A 18 -1.28 -5.46 -14.02
C THR A 18 -2.35 -4.48 -13.55
N ASN A 19 -3.61 -4.89 -13.60
CA ASN A 19 -4.71 -4.08 -13.15
C ASN A 19 -4.76 -3.81 -11.64
N THR A 20 -4.17 -4.68 -10.82
CA THR A 20 -4.25 -4.61 -9.35
C THR A 20 -2.98 -4.14 -8.67
N ILE A 21 -1.85 -4.01 -9.39
CA ILE A 21 -0.56 -3.76 -8.76
C ILE A 21 -0.51 -2.44 -8.00
N VAL A 22 -1.01 -1.35 -8.60
CA VAL A 22 -1.04 -0.03 -7.95
C VAL A 22 -1.77 -0.09 -6.62
N GLY A 23 -2.94 -0.74 -6.59
CA GLY A 23 -3.72 -0.88 -5.36
C GLY A 23 -3.00 -1.72 -4.29
N ARG A 24 -2.16 -2.68 -4.68
CA ARG A 24 -1.33 -3.46 -3.74
C ARG A 24 -0.20 -2.63 -3.19
N VAL A 25 0.54 -1.92 -4.05
CA VAL A 25 1.61 -1.01 -3.62
C VAL A 25 1.05 0.02 -2.64
N MET A 26 -0.09 0.64 -2.97
CA MET A 26 -0.75 1.61 -2.08
C MET A 26 -1.13 0.99 -0.73
N LYS A 27 -1.72 -0.21 -0.71
CA LYS A 27 -2.03 -0.94 0.54
C LYS A 27 -0.80 -1.31 1.37
N SER A 28 0.34 -1.54 0.73
CA SER A 28 1.58 -1.90 1.42
C SER A 28 2.26 -0.69 2.07
N ILE A 29 2.08 0.51 1.52
CA ILE A 29 2.73 1.73 2.01
C ILE A 29 1.84 2.56 2.94
N MET A 30 0.51 2.41 2.88
CA MET A 30 -0.41 3.14 3.75
C MET A 30 -1.73 2.40 3.98
N THR A 31 -2.31 2.61 5.17
CA THR A 31 -3.64 2.13 5.52
C THR A 31 -4.73 2.91 4.77
N TYR A 32 -5.95 2.37 4.71
CA TYR A 32 -7.09 3.11 4.15
C TYR A 32 -7.46 4.33 4.98
N GLU A 33 -7.25 4.30 6.30
CA GLU A 33 -7.44 5.46 7.17
C GLU A 33 -6.47 6.59 6.78
N CYS A 34 -5.18 6.30 6.69
CA CYS A 34 -4.18 7.28 6.22
C CYS A 34 -4.50 7.77 4.80
N GLY A 35 -4.84 6.85 3.88
CA GLY A 35 -5.25 7.18 2.51
C GLY A 35 -6.49 8.09 2.44
N SER A 36 -7.38 8.04 3.44
CA SER A 36 -8.60 8.84 3.47
C SER A 36 -8.34 10.34 3.64
N CYS A 37 -7.19 10.71 4.23
CA CYS A 37 -6.71 12.08 4.40
C CYS A 37 -6.27 12.75 3.10
N PHE A 38 -6.14 11.98 2.01
CA PHE A 38 -5.65 12.48 0.73
C PHE A 38 -6.74 12.59 -0.33
N CYS A 39 -6.58 13.57 -1.22
CA CYS A 39 -7.22 13.64 -2.52
C CYS A 39 -6.11 13.70 -3.57
N TYR A 40 -6.29 13.12 -4.75
CA TYR A 40 -5.20 13.12 -5.74
C TYR A 40 -4.76 14.54 -6.12
N VAL A 41 -5.70 15.42 -6.46
CA VAL A 41 -5.41 16.81 -6.90
C VAL A 41 -5.40 17.80 -5.74
N GLY A 42 -6.08 17.49 -4.63
CA GLY A 42 -6.32 18.45 -3.53
C GLY A 42 -7.53 19.36 -3.75
N LEU A 43 -8.54 18.92 -4.51
CA LEU A 43 -9.77 19.70 -4.74
C LEU A 43 -10.72 19.73 -3.53
N ASN A 44 -10.40 19.01 -2.47
CA ASN A 44 -11.17 19.02 -1.23
C ASN A 44 -10.35 19.78 -0.19
N GLU A 45 -10.88 20.86 0.36
CA GLU A 45 -10.16 21.77 1.27
C GLU A 45 -9.59 21.06 2.50
N ASP A 46 -10.26 20.00 2.97
CA ASP A 46 -9.84 19.21 4.14
C ASP A 46 -8.82 18.11 3.82
N LYS A 47 -8.37 17.96 2.56
CA LYS A 47 -7.53 16.85 2.14
C LYS A 47 -6.23 17.30 1.49
N VAL A 48 -5.16 16.59 1.84
CA VAL A 48 -3.84 16.83 1.27
C VAL A 48 -3.79 16.35 -0.19
N ALA A 49 -3.15 17.13 -1.06
CA ALA A 49 -2.93 16.77 -2.47
C ALA A 49 -1.88 15.64 -2.57
N PHE A 50 -2.31 14.43 -2.92
CA PHE A 50 -1.39 13.29 -3.03
C PHE A 50 -0.38 13.46 -4.17
N LYS A 51 -0.79 14.09 -5.28
CA LYS A 51 0.07 14.30 -6.46
C LYS A 51 1.34 15.10 -6.18
N THR A 52 1.37 15.88 -5.09
CA THR A 52 2.53 16.69 -4.71
C THR A 52 3.43 15.98 -3.70
N SER A 53 3.07 14.77 -3.28
CA SER A 53 3.85 13.99 -2.33
C SER A 53 4.95 13.20 -3.04
N THR A 54 6.11 13.08 -2.40
CA THR A 54 7.21 12.22 -2.88
C THR A 54 6.78 10.76 -3.01
N ILE A 55 5.85 10.31 -2.17
CA ILE A 55 5.31 8.95 -2.22
C ILE A 55 4.61 8.70 -3.56
N CYS A 56 3.87 9.70 -4.09
CA CYS A 56 3.20 9.56 -5.37
C CYS A 56 4.20 9.31 -6.51
N ASP A 57 5.28 10.08 -6.57
CA ASP A 57 6.31 9.90 -7.60
C ASP A 57 7.02 8.55 -7.47
N ILE A 58 7.38 8.12 -6.26
CA ILE A 58 7.98 6.80 -6.02
C ILE A 58 7.08 5.67 -6.51
N VAL A 59 5.77 5.75 -6.24
CA VAL A 59 4.81 4.72 -6.69
C VAL A 59 4.71 4.71 -8.21
N ILE A 60 4.64 5.87 -8.85
CA ILE A 60 4.53 5.97 -10.30
C ILE A 60 5.78 5.40 -10.96
N ASP A 61 6.95 5.87 -10.57
CA ASP A 61 8.22 5.47 -11.19
C ASP A 61 8.49 3.99 -10.94
N GLY A 62 8.30 3.53 -9.69
CA GLY A 62 8.51 2.12 -9.34
C GLY A 62 7.59 1.18 -10.10
N VAL A 63 6.32 1.56 -10.30
CA VAL A 63 5.36 0.76 -11.06
C VAL A 63 5.68 0.78 -12.56
N CYS A 64 6.00 1.95 -13.13
CA CYS A 64 6.35 2.05 -14.55
C CYS A 64 7.66 1.32 -14.90
N GLU A 65 8.66 1.34 -14.01
CA GLU A 65 9.92 0.61 -14.21
C GLU A 65 9.69 -0.91 -14.21
N MET A 66 8.87 -1.41 -13.28
CA MET A 66 8.55 -2.84 -13.16
C MET A 66 7.54 -3.32 -14.21
N HIS A 67 6.65 -2.44 -14.67
CA HIS A 67 5.59 -2.74 -15.62
C HIS A 67 5.60 -1.76 -16.80
N LYS A 68 6.59 -1.94 -17.69
CA LYS A 68 6.84 -1.06 -18.85
C LYS A 68 5.64 -0.90 -19.81
N SER A 69 4.66 -1.79 -19.76
CA SER A 69 3.42 -1.69 -20.54
C SER A 69 2.39 -0.72 -19.95
N MET A 70 2.61 -0.23 -18.72
CA MET A 70 1.69 0.68 -18.04
C MET A 70 2.21 2.12 -18.12
N THR A 71 1.40 3.00 -18.72
CA THR A 71 1.72 4.42 -18.82
C THR A 71 1.56 5.11 -17.47
N ARG A 72 2.26 6.24 -17.28
CA ARG A 72 2.11 7.09 -16.10
C ARG A 72 0.64 7.45 -15.83
N ASP A 73 -0.09 7.87 -16.86
CA ASP A 73 -1.52 8.22 -16.74
C ASP A 73 -2.39 7.06 -16.24
N ALA A 74 -2.07 5.82 -16.65
CA ALA A 74 -2.78 4.63 -16.20
C ALA A 74 -2.49 4.34 -14.71
N VAL A 75 -1.26 4.54 -14.26
CA VAL A 75 -0.89 4.44 -12.84
C VAL A 75 -1.61 5.52 -12.02
N GLU A 76 -1.54 6.78 -12.46
CA GLU A 76 -2.19 7.91 -11.81
C GLU A 76 -3.70 7.71 -11.68
N SER A 77 -4.35 7.20 -12.73
CA SER A 77 -5.78 6.88 -12.73
C SER A 77 -6.13 5.82 -11.68
N LYS A 78 -5.27 4.81 -11.50
CA LYS A 78 -5.44 3.79 -10.46
C LYS A 78 -5.22 4.33 -9.06
N ILE A 79 -4.23 5.22 -8.86
CA ILE A 79 -4.00 5.92 -7.58
C ILE A 79 -5.23 6.77 -7.23
N LYS A 80 -5.71 7.60 -8.17
CA LYS A 80 -6.93 8.41 -8.02
C LYS A 80 -8.11 7.55 -7.55
N ASN A 81 -8.33 6.43 -8.23
CA ASN A 81 -9.43 5.52 -7.89
C ASN A 81 -9.27 4.89 -6.50
N TRP A 82 -8.05 4.47 -6.15
CA TRP A 82 -7.76 3.88 -4.84
C TRP A 82 -8.02 4.87 -3.70
N LEU A 83 -7.51 6.11 -3.82
CA LEU A 83 -7.74 7.18 -2.84
C LEU A 83 -9.23 7.52 -2.67
N ARG A 84 -9.99 7.55 -3.77
CA ARG A 84 -11.44 7.78 -3.74
C ARG A 84 -12.17 6.75 -2.89
N HIS A 85 -11.68 5.51 -2.86
CA HIS A 85 -12.30 4.43 -2.09
C HIS A 85 -11.81 4.34 -0.64
N CYS A 86 -10.71 5.00 -0.28
CA CYS A 86 -10.11 4.91 1.05
C CYS A 86 -11.08 5.24 2.20
N PRO A 87 -11.83 6.35 2.18
CA PRO A 87 -12.76 6.66 3.27
C PRO A 87 -13.76 5.51 3.51
N ARG A 88 -14.35 4.96 2.44
CA ARG A 88 -15.32 3.88 2.53
C ARG A 88 -14.74 2.61 3.16
N TYR A 89 -13.49 2.27 2.85
CA TYR A 89 -12.83 1.09 3.39
C TYR A 89 -12.22 1.33 4.78
N ALA A 90 -11.90 2.57 5.15
CA ALA A 90 -11.50 2.92 6.51
C ALA A 90 -12.64 2.67 7.51
N PHE A 91 -13.87 3.06 7.16
CA PHE A 91 -15.04 2.79 8.00
C PHE A 91 -15.31 1.28 8.15
N LYS A 92 -15.21 0.50 7.07
CA LYS A 92 -15.42 -0.95 7.11
C LYS A 92 -14.39 -1.71 7.93
N ASN A 93 -13.11 -1.36 7.79
CA ASN A 93 -12.04 -2.00 8.57
C ASN A 93 -12.19 -1.79 10.08
N ASN A 94 -12.78 -0.67 10.50
CA ASN A 94 -13.07 -0.40 11.91
C ASN A 94 -14.28 -1.20 12.46
N GLU A 95 -15.21 -1.60 11.59
CA GLU A 95 -16.31 -2.50 11.96
C GLU A 95 -15.82 -3.96 12.05
N ASP A 96 -14.99 -4.41 11.10
CA ASP A 96 -14.43 -5.76 11.08
C ASP A 96 -13.39 -5.98 12.19
N GLY A 97 -12.62 -4.94 12.55
CA GLY A 97 -11.64 -4.97 13.64
C GLY A 97 -12.24 -5.02 15.06
N LYS A 98 -13.54 -4.74 15.21
CA LYS A 98 -14.25 -4.85 16.50
C LYS A 98 -14.68 -6.28 16.84
N ASN A 99 -14.66 -7.20 15.87
CA ASN A 99 -15.11 -8.58 16.07
C ASN A 99 -13.97 -9.60 16.25
N ASN A 100 -12.70 -9.20 16.13
CA ASN A 100 -11.55 -10.10 16.22
C ASN A 100 -10.63 -9.75 17.41
N GLY A 101 -11.22 -9.34 18.53
CA GLY A 101 -10.52 -8.86 19.73
C GLY A 101 -10.30 -9.89 20.84
N GLU A 102 -10.68 -11.15 20.66
CA GLU A 102 -10.51 -12.20 21.66
C GLU A 102 -10.27 -13.54 20.95
N ASP A 103 -9.03 -13.84 20.57
CA ASP A 103 -8.47 -15.20 20.70
C ASP A 103 -7.01 -15.30 20.20
N GLU A 104 -6.25 -16.13 20.92
CA GLU A 104 -4.85 -16.53 20.71
C GLU A 104 -3.74 -15.60 21.25
N LEU A 105 -3.74 -15.42 22.57
CA LEU A 105 -2.48 -15.36 23.33
C LEU A 105 -2.05 -16.80 23.66
N ARG A 106 -1.40 -17.48 22.71
CA ARG A 106 -0.69 -18.74 22.99
C ARG A 106 0.57 -18.42 23.80
N GLN A 107 0.52 -18.66 25.10
CA GLN A 107 1.74 -18.87 25.90
C GLN A 107 2.28 -20.27 25.55
N ASP A 108 3.44 -20.30 24.92
CA ASP A 108 4.25 -21.50 24.74
C ASP A 108 5.70 -21.11 25.07
N ASP A 109 6.04 -21.13 26.35
CA ASP A 109 7.44 -21.15 26.80
C ASP A 109 7.69 -22.53 27.40
N SER A 110 8.22 -23.39 26.53
CA SER A 110 8.78 -24.69 26.87
C SER A 110 10.10 -24.54 27.62
N ASP A 111 10.19 -25.29 28.72
CA ASP A 111 11.36 -25.91 29.34
C ASP A 111 12.76 -25.39 28.95
N TYR A 112 13.42 -24.73 29.91
CA TYR A 112 14.87 -24.80 30.05
C TYR A 112 15.25 -25.40 31.41
N ASN A 113 15.91 -26.56 31.33
CA ASN A 113 16.66 -27.27 32.38
C ASN A 113 17.57 -26.34 33.21
N CYS A 114 17.45 -26.42 34.54
CA CYS A 114 18.56 -26.69 35.47
C CYS A 114 18.02 -27.19 36.81
#